data_AF-A0A833S527-F1
#
_entry.id   AF-A0A833S527-F1
#
_cell.length_a   1.000
_cell.length_b   1.000
_cell.length_c   1.000
_cell.angle_alpha   90.00
_cell.angle_beta   90.00
_cell.angle_gamma   90.00
#
_symmetry.space_group_name_H-M   'P 1'
#
loop_
_entity.id
_entity.type
_entity.pdbx_description
1 polymer ?
#
loop_
_entity_poly.entity_id
_entity_poly.type
_entity_poly.pdbx_seq_one_letter_code
_entity_poly.pdbx_strand_id
1 'polypeptide(L)'
;MARQRPKGRPSRGGAGRYAQQYKITAESNQKKLTVLDHLAGLEMRTTISHFYPDLASSAYNSKRATIYRWARSRASLEAALAEGKGEHRKVRNVGVGTILSQANGHIVCNVY
;
A
#
# COMPACT_ATOMS: atom_id res chain seq x y z
N MET A 1 32.34 -33.71 -23.59
CA MET A 1 31.88 -34.26 -22.30
C MET A 1 31.22 -33.13 -21.49
N ALA A 2 29.90 -33.12 -21.34
CA ALA A 2 29.18 -32.05 -20.62
C ALA A 2 29.28 -32.26 -19.09
N ARG A 3 29.68 -31.23 -18.34
CA ARG A 3 29.80 -31.27 -16.88
C ARG A 3 28.40 -31.31 -16.23
N GLN A 4 28.14 -32.31 -15.40
CA GLN A 4 26.89 -32.38 -14.62
C GLN A 4 26.86 -31.29 -13.55
N ARG A 5 25.69 -30.65 -13.38
CA ARG A 5 25.47 -29.65 -12.34
C ARG A 5 25.46 -30.32 -10.96
N PRO A 6 26.09 -29.71 -9.93
CA PRO A 6 26.07 -30.27 -8.58
C PRO A 6 24.63 -30.33 -8.05
N LYS A 7 24.25 -31.47 -7.47
CA LYS A 7 22.95 -31.64 -6.79
C LYS A 7 22.92 -30.74 -5.56
N GLY A 8 21.99 -29.79 -5.53
CA GLY A 8 21.76 -28.91 -4.38
C GLY A 8 21.29 -29.67 -3.13
N ARG A 9 21.35 -29.00 -1.97
CA ARG A 9 20.98 -29.59 -0.67
C ARG A 9 19.52 -30.07 -0.69
N PRO A 10 19.22 -31.33 -0.32
CA PRO A 10 17.85 -31.81 -0.21
C PRO A 10 17.09 -31.06 0.89
N SER A 11 15.85 -30.68 0.60
CA SER A 11 14.96 -30.01 1.56
C SER A 11 14.63 -30.97 2.71
N ARG A 12 14.71 -30.48 3.96
CA ARG A 12 14.44 -31.25 5.18
C ARG A 12 12.93 -31.48 5.48
N GLY A 13 12.05 -31.25 4.52
CA GLY A 13 10.61 -31.55 4.66
C GLY A 13 9.95 -30.83 5.84
N GLY A 14 9.80 -29.50 5.74
CA GLY A 14 8.98 -28.72 6.66
C GLY A 14 7.70 -28.25 5.97
N ALA A 15 6.65 -27.96 6.75
CA ALA A 15 5.53 -27.16 6.25
C ALA A 15 6.14 -25.91 5.60
N GLY A 16 5.84 -25.69 4.33
CA GLY A 16 6.42 -24.61 3.55
C GLY A 16 6.16 -23.23 4.17
N ARG A 17 6.58 -22.17 3.47
CA ARG A 17 6.26 -20.82 3.92
C ARG A 17 4.74 -20.64 3.98
N TYR A 18 4.21 -20.16 5.10
CA TYR A 18 2.82 -19.72 5.19
C TYR A 18 2.56 -18.69 4.09
N ALA A 19 1.51 -18.91 3.30
CA ALA A 19 1.13 -17.98 2.25
C ALA A 19 0.80 -16.63 2.89
N GLN A 20 1.59 -15.61 2.57
CA GLN A 20 1.43 -14.29 3.16
C GLN A 20 0.18 -13.62 2.58
N GLN A 21 -0.87 -13.51 3.39
CA GLN A 21 -2.09 -12.82 3.02
C GLN A 21 -1.94 -11.31 3.28
N TYR A 22 -1.62 -10.55 2.23
CA TYR A 22 -1.64 -9.09 2.30
C TYR A 22 -3.08 -8.58 2.18
N LYS A 23 -3.78 -8.39 3.30
CA LYS A 23 -5.04 -7.61 3.31
C LYS A 23 -4.71 -6.12 3.26
N ILE A 24 -4.82 -5.52 2.08
CA ILE A 24 -4.57 -4.09 1.89
C ILE A 24 -5.91 -3.35 1.98
N THR A 25 -6.21 -2.75 3.14
CA THR A 25 -7.25 -1.72 3.24
C THR A 25 -6.69 -0.40 2.68
N ALA A 26 -6.82 -0.21 1.37
CA ALA A 26 -6.36 1.01 0.71
C ALA A 26 -7.44 2.11 0.81
N GLU A 27 -7.09 3.22 1.45
CA GLU A 27 -7.94 4.42 1.49
C GLU A 27 -7.79 5.24 0.19
N SER A 28 -8.86 5.91 -0.23
CA SER A 28 -8.85 6.85 -1.35
C SER A 28 -7.97 8.07 -1.05
N ASN A 29 -7.50 8.77 -2.08
CA ASN A 29 -6.69 9.97 -1.89
C ASN A 29 -7.51 11.10 -1.27
N GLN A 30 -8.78 11.23 -1.63
CA GLN A 30 -9.71 12.18 -1.00
C GLN A 30 -9.79 11.97 0.52
N LYS A 31 -10.02 10.73 0.98
CA LYS A 31 -10.13 10.42 2.41
C LYS A 31 -8.84 10.70 3.17
N LYS A 32 -7.68 10.53 2.53
CA LYS A 32 -6.39 10.88 3.15
C LYS A 32 -6.28 12.38 3.37
N LEU A 33 -6.68 13.20 2.39
CA LEU A 33 -6.66 14.66 2.52
C LEU A 33 -7.62 15.13 3.60
N THR A 34 -8.85 14.61 3.64
CA THR A 34 -9.82 14.98 4.70
C THR A 34 -9.29 14.64 6.11
N VAL A 35 -8.58 13.51 6.26
CA VAL A 35 -7.94 13.15 7.53
C VAL A 35 -6.80 14.12 7.88
N LEU A 36 -6.02 14.55 6.90
CA LEU A 36 -4.93 15.51 7.11
C LEU A 36 -5.44 16.91 7.43
N ASP A 37 -6.53 17.35 6.81
CA ASP A 37 -7.16 18.64 7.09
C ASP A 37 -7.73 18.68 8.51
N HIS A 38 -8.37 17.60 8.95
CA HIS A 38 -8.83 17.47 10.33
C HIS A 38 -7.66 17.44 11.34
N LEU A 39 -6.53 16.83 10.98
CA LEU A 39 -5.33 16.79 11.83
C LEU A 39 -4.68 18.18 11.97
N ALA A 40 -4.82 19.07 10.99
CA ALA A 40 -4.19 20.39 11.04
C ALA A 40 -4.68 21.26 12.22
N GLY A 41 -5.89 21.01 12.72
CA GLY A 41 -6.49 21.75 13.85
C GLY A 41 -6.67 20.93 15.14
N LEU A 42 -6.31 19.65 15.16
CA LEU A 42 -6.66 18.73 16.25
C LEU A 42 -5.54 17.71 16.55
N GLU A 43 -5.64 17.10 17.72
CA GLU A 43 -4.75 16.03 18.13
C GLU A 43 -4.89 14.74 17.28
N MET A 44 -3.79 13.99 17.16
CA MET A 44 -3.78 12.73 16.41
C MET A 44 -4.76 11.70 16.98
N ARG A 45 -4.91 11.66 18.31
CA ARG A 45 -5.82 10.74 19.00
C ARG A 45 -7.27 10.98 18.60
N THR A 46 -7.71 12.23 18.65
CA THR A 46 -9.09 12.61 18.30
C THR A 46 -9.36 12.35 16.82
N THR A 47 -8.38 12.62 15.95
CA THR A 47 -8.48 12.32 14.52
C THR A 47 -8.64 10.83 14.26
N ILE A 48 -7.86 9.97 14.91
CA ILE A 48 -8.00 8.51 14.73
C ILE A 48 -9.35 8.02 15.26
N SER A 49 -9.79 8.50 16.44
CA SER A 49 -11.11 8.12 16.99
C SER A 49 -12.28 8.54 16.09
N HIS A 50 -12.18 9.71 15.44
CA HIS A 50 -13.22 10.20 14.54
C HIS A 50 -13.31 9.40 13.23
N PHE A 51 -12.18 9.17 12.56
CA PHE A 51 -12.17 8.51 11.24
C PHE A 51 -12.07 6.98 11.29
N TYR A 52 -11.64 6.42 12.42
CA TYR A 52 -11.45 4.98 12.61
C TYR A 52 -11.95 4.56 14.01
N PRO A 53 -13.27 4.64 14.28
CA PRO A 53 -13.82 4.31 15.60
C PRO A 53 -13.61 2.85 15.99
N ASP A 54 -13.70 1.92 15.04
CA ASP A 54 -13.56 0.47 15.27
C ASP A 54 -12.11 -0.03 15.22
N LEU A 55 -11.14 0.87 15.33
CA LEU A 55 -9.73 0.49 15.23
C LEU A 55 -9.27 -0.20 16.51
N ALA A 56 -8.76 -1.44 16.38
CA ALA A 56 -8.11 -2.14 17.47
C ALA A 56 -6.93 -1.32 18.05
N SER A 57 -6.79 -1.33 19.38
CA SER A 57 -5.72 -0.59 20.07
C SER A 57 -4.31 -0.97 19.59
N SER A 58 -4.09 -2.23 19.23
CA SER A 58 -2.84 -2.74 18.65
C SER A 58 -2.50 -2.11 17.30
N ALA A 59 -3.50 -1.68 16.52
CA ALA A 59 -3.32 -1.07 15.20
C ALA A 59 -3.15 0.47 15.26
N TYR A 60 -3.31 1.08 16.43
CA TYR A 60 -3.22 2.54 16.62
C TYR A 60 -1.89 3.11 16.12
N ASN A 61 -0.76 2.55 16.58
CA ASN A 61 0.57 3.02 16.21
C ASN A 61 0.83 2.91 14.71
N SER A 62 0.35 1.83 14.08
CA SER A 62 0.45 1.63 12.64
C SER A 62 -0.36 2.68 11.86
N LYS A 63 -1.56 3.02 12.33
CA LYS A 63 -2.40 4.06 11.71
C LYS A 63 -1.78 5.44 11.90
N ARG A 64 -1.33 5.79 13.11
CA ARG A 64 -0.59 7.02 13.40
C ARG A 64 0.63 7.19 12.48
N ALA A 65 1.47 6.18 12.37
CA ALA A 65 2.63 6.23 11.47
C ALA A 65 2.23 6.40 10.00
N THR A 66 1.11 5.81 9.58
CA THR A 66 0.59 5.96 8.23
C THR A 66 0.06 7.36 7.96
N ILE A 67 -0.62 7.99 8.90
CA ILE A 67 -1.10 9.37 8.77
C ILE A 67 0.08 10.34 8.65
N TYR A 68 1.13 10.20 9.46
CA TYR A 68 2.35 11.01 9.30
C TYR A 68 3.06 10.78 7.96
N ARG A 69 2.99 9.57 7.42
CA ARG A 69 3.51 9.30 6.07
C ARG A 69 2.70 10.05 5.02
N TRP A 70 1.37 10.09 5.15
CA TRP A 70 0.53 10.89 4.26
C TRP A 70 0.80 12.39 4.39
N ALA A 71 1.00 12.89 5.60
CA ALA A 71 1.34 14.29 5.85
C ALA A 71 2.62 14.69 5.10
N ARG A 72 3.66 13.84 5.14
CA ARG A 72 4.91 14.05 4.39
C ARG A 72 4.73 14.01 2.88
N SER A 73 3.73 13.30 2.38
CA SER A 73 3.44 13.17 0.94
C SER A 73 2.19 13.96 0.52
N ARG A 74 1.79 14.99 1.29
CA ARG A 74 0.56 15.75 1.05
C ARG A 74 0.52 16.38 -0.34
N ALA A 75 1.59 17.03 -0.77
CA ALA A 75 1.69 17.63 -2.11
C ALA A 75 1.45 16.61 -3.23
N SER A 76 1.92 15.37 -3.07
CA SER A 76 1.68 14.29 -4.05
C SER A 76 0.22 13.83 -4.05
N LEU A 77 -0.47 13.88 -2.91
CA LEU A 77 -1.90 13.56 -2.82
C LEU A 77 -2.76 14.64 -3.47
N GLU A 78 -2.40 15.92 -3.30
CA GLU A 78 -3.07 17.05 -3.94
C GLU A 78 -2.88 17.03 -5.46
N ALA A 79 -1.67 16.76 -5.94
CA ALA A 79 -1.40 16.57 -7.36
C ALA A 79 -2.22 15.41 -7.96
N ALA A 80 -2.30 14.27 -7.25
CA ALA A 80 -3.12 13.15 -7.69
C ALA A 80 -4.62 13.50 -7.72
N LEU A 81 -5.09 14.39 -6.83
CA LEU A 81 -6.47 14.86 -6.85
C LEU A 81 -6.74 15.74 -8.08
N ALA A 82 -5.81 16.67 -8.38
CA ALA A 82 -5.90 17.54 -9.55
C ALA A 82 -5.90 16.75 -10.87
N GLU A 83 -5.20 15.62 -10.92
CA GLU A 83 -5.24 14.67 -12.04
C GLU A 83 -6.55 13.85 -12.13
N GLY A 84 -7.55 14.10 -11.28
CA GLY A 84 -8.81 13.36 -11.24
C GLY A 84 -8.74 11.99 -10.56
N LYS A 85 -7.60 11.64 -9.92
CA LYS A 85 -7.39 10.35 -9.25
C LYS A 85 -7.76 10.40 -7.75
N GLY A 86 -8.82 11.13 -7.43
CA GLY A 86 -9.29 11.30 -6.05
C GLY A 86 -9.82 10.01 -5.43
N GLU A 87 -10.58 9.24 -6.22
CA GLU A 87 -11.15 7.95 -5.80
C GLU A 87 -10.16 6.79 -5.92
N HIS A 88 -9.04 6.98 -6.62
CA HIS A 88 -8.06 5.92 -6.83
C HIS A 88 -7.56 5.36 -5.49
N ARG A 89 -7.82 4.07 -5.31
CA ARG A 89 -7.25 3.26 -4.24
C ARG A 89 -6.04 2.54 -4.79
N LYS A 90 -4.97 2.43 -4.00
CA LYS A 90 -3.80 1.63 -4.37
C LYS A 90 -4.13 0.15 -4.18
N VAL A 91 -4.97 -0.38 -5.06
CA VAL A 91 -5.36 -1.79 -5.13
C VAL A 91 -4.57 -2.40 -6.29
N ARG A 92 -3.82 -3.46 -6.01
CA ARG A 92 -3.24 -4.33 -7.05
C ARG A 92 -4.07 -5.60 -7.04
N ASN A 93 -4.48 -6.07 -8.22
CA ASN A 93 -5.10 -7.38 -8.33
C ASN A 93 -4.11 -8.44 -7.85
N VAL A 94 -4.59 -9.34 -6.99
CA VAL A 94 -3.78 -10.45 -6.46
C VAL A 94 -3.35 -11.32 -7.64
N GLY A 95 -2.03 -11.53 -7.81
CA GLY A 95 -1.47 -12.37 -8.87
C GLY A 95 -0.94 -11.64 -10.11
N VAL A 96 -1.12 -10.32 -10.24
CA VAL A 96 -0.55 -9.55 -11.37
C VAL A 96 0.77 -8.90 -10.95
N GLY A 97 1.89 -9.52 -11.30
CA GLY A 97 3.21 -8.91 -11.25
C GLY A 97 3.42 -8.03 -12.48
N THR A 98 3.69 -6.73 -12.31
CA THR A 98 4.18 -5.90 -13.41
C THR A 98 5.63 -6.26 -13.70
N ILE A 99 5.87 -6.97 -14.81
CA ILE A 99 7.21 -7.08 -15.38
C ILE A 99 7.44 -5.80 -16.19
N LEU A 100 8.46 -5.03 -15.80
CA LEU A 100 8.95 -3.91 -16.61
C LEU A 100 9.54 -4.50 -17.91
N SER A 101 8.76 -4.44 -18.99
CA SER A 101 9.31 -4.64 -20.33
C SER A 101 10.28 -3.48 -20.61
N GLN A 102 11.54 -3.80 -20.89
CA GLN A 102 12.55 -2.84 -21.37
C GLN A 102 12.21 -2.41 -22.81
N ALA A 103 11.10 -1.73 -23.00
CA ALA A 103 10.80 -1.06 -24.26
C ALA A 103 9.85 0.10 -23.99
N ASN A 104 10.44 1.29 -23.88
CA ASN A 104 9.89 2.59 -24.21
C ASN A 104 8.63 3.03 -23.43
N GLY A 105 8.82 4.08 -22.63
CA GLY A 105 7.83 4.65 -21.75
C GLY A 105 6.58 5.13 -22.47
N HIS A 106 5.47 4.44 -22.22
CA HIS A 106 4.13 5.02 -22.10
C HIS A 106 3.39 4.19 -21.06
N ILE A 107 3.14 4.78 -19.88
CA ILE A 107 2.32 4.14 -18.85
C ILE A 107 0.87 4.33 -19.27
N VAL A 108 0.31 3.32 -19.95
CA VAL A 108 -1.13 3.22 -20.16
C VAL A 108 -1.69 2.41 -19.00
N CYS A 109 -2.29 3.09 -18.02
CA CYS A 109 -3.11 2.42 -17.02
C CYS A 109 -4.43 2.02 -17.68
N ASN A 110 -4.56 0.75 -18.08
CA ASN A 110 -5.84 0.18 -18.50
C ASN A 110 -6.74 0.04 -17.26
N VAL A 111 -7.88 0.73 -17.30
CA VAL A 111 -8.99 0.62 -16.36
C VAL A 111 -10.05 -0.25 -17.03
N TYR A 112 -10.39 -1.37 -16.41
CA TYR A 112 -11.69 -2.04 -16.51
C TYR A 112 -12.05 -2.56 -15.12
#